data_AF-A0A443Q5V2-F1
#
_entry.id   AF-A0A443Q5V2-F1
#
_cell.length_a   1.000
_cell.length_b   1.000
_cell.length_c   1.000
_cell.angle_alpha   90.00
_cell.angle_beta   90.00
_cell.angle_gamma   90.00
#
_symmetry.space_group_name_H-M   'P 1'
#
loop_
_entity.id
_entity.type
_entity.pdbx_description
1 polymer ?
#
loop_
_entity_poly.entity_id
_entity_poly.type
_entity_poly.pdbx_seq_one_letter_code
_entity_poly.pdbx_strand_id
1 'polypeptide(L)'
;FRDEFGLLELRRILEKAGGFPMISKHWDKDEYNWVDAYIYTDIKIRDSRKTFLTETDKNDWRYRKEEDTLRNKIKQRIKRLKTDHTDEELDKDIDDLFALERSILNLKKDGYFYEGPDEINTTLEELEEEYPNVPWLKIISNAFRTVDIDIYKNETVILKNPYYLQRIGELINNQTKRTLANYIGWKIIYKFGAKAIYEFQKQDIEKT
;
A
#
# COMPACT_ATOMS: atom_id res chain seq x y z
N PHE A 1 -1.88 19.36 -20.61
CA PHE A 1 -2.86 18.36 -21.10
C PHE A 1 -2.67 16.96 -20.50
N ARG A 2 -1.63 16.17 -20.86
CA ARG A 2 -1.45 14.78 -20.34
C ARG A 2 -1.37 14.72 -18.81
N ASP A 3 -0.58 15.60 -18.19
CA ASP A 3 -0.38 15.59 -16.74
C ASP A 3 -1.59 16.10 -15.96
N GLU A 4 -2.31 17.09 -16.50
CA GLU A 4 -3.55 17.58 -15.88
C GLU A 4 -4.62 16.49 -15.86
N PHE A 5 -4.80 15.77 -16.97
CA PHE A 5 -5.72 14.63 -17.03
C PHE A 5 -5.27 13.50 -16.10
N GLY A 6 -3.98 13.18 -16.08
CA GLY A 6 -3.42 12.17 -15.17
C GLY A 6 -3.61 12.53 -13.69
N LEU A 7 -3.44 13.79 -13.31
CA LEU A 7 -3.67 14.28 -11.95
C LEU A 7 -5.17 14.24 -11.58
N LEU A 8 -6.05 14.59 -12.51
CA LEU A 8 -7.50 14.51 -12.31
C LEU A 8 -7.95 13.07 -12.06
N GLU A 9 -7.55 12.13 -12.92
CA GLU A 9 -7.92 10.72 -12.75
C GLU A 9 -7.28 10.10 -11.50
N LEU A 10 -6.04 10.48 -11.16
CA LEU A 10 -5.42 10.05 -9.92
C LEU A 10 -6.22 10.50 -8.69
N ARG A 11 -6.69 11.75 -8.65
CA ARG A 11 -7.57 12.22 -7.56
C ARG A 11 -8.86 11.42 -7.49
N ARG A 12 -9.50 11.19 -8.64
CA ARG A 12 -10.75 10.42 -8.71
C ARG A 12 -10.57 8.99 -8.17
N ILE A 13 -9.44 8.35 -8.45
CA ILE A 13 -9.12 7.02 -7.91
C ILE A 13 -8.90 7.10 -6.40
N LEU A 14 -8.17 8.12 -5.90
CA LEU A 14 -7.96 8.30 -4.46
C LEU A 14 -9.29 8.56 -3.72
N GLU A 15 -10.19 9.37 -4.29
CA GLU A 15 -11.54 9.59 -3.75
C GLU A 15 -12.36 8.30 -3.71
N LYS A 16 -12.35 7.51 -4.79
CA LYS A 16 -13.00 6.20 -4.84
C LYS A 16 -12.43 5.19 -3.84
N ALA A 17 -11.15 5.33 -3.48
CA ALA A 17 -10.50 4.53 -2.45
C ALA A 17 -10.77 5.03 -1.02
N GLY A 18 -11.71 5.97 -0.82
CA GLY A 18 -12.04 6.53 0.50
C GLY A 18 -11.20 7.74 0.90
N GLY A 19 -10.53 8.38 -0.07
CA GLY A 19 -9.72 9.58 0.13
C GLY A 19 -8.25 9.30 0.47
N PHE A 20 -7.48 10.37 0.56
CA PHE A 20 -6.05 10.32 0.87
C PHE A 20 -5.71 11.43 1.88
N PRO A 21 -5.50 11.10 3.16
CA PRO A 21 -5.38 12.10 4.22
C PRO A 21 -4.25 13.11 4.01
N MET A 22 -3.13 12.73 3.38
CA MET A 22 -2.03 13.65 3.06
C MET A 22 -2.40 14.80 2.09
N ILE A 23 -3.56 14.77 1.43
CA ILE A 23 -4.00 15.86 0.52
C ILE A 23 -5.21 16.65 1.04
N SER A 24 -5.79 16.27 2.19
CA SER A 24 -6.98 16.94 2.73
C SER A 24 -7.08 16.79 4.24
N LYS A 25 -7.15 17.92 4.95
CA LYS A 25 -7.45 18.00 6.39
C LYS A 25 -8.89 17.59 6.72
N HIS A 26 -9.78 17.66 5.74
CA HIS A 26 -11.19 17.30 5.87
C HIS A 26 -11.46 15.81 5.64
N TRP A 27 -10.41 14.98 5.52
CA TRP A 27 -10.57 13.54 5.36
C TRP A 27 -11.25 12.92 6.58
N ASP A 28 -12.37 12.23 6.34
CA ASP A 28 -13.15 11.58 7.39
C ASP A 28 -12.64 10.16 7.67
N LYS A 29 -12.10 9.97 8.88
CA LYS A 29 -11.60 8.67 9.35
C LYS A 29 -12.74 7.66 9.57
N ASP A 30 -13.95 8.12 9.87
CA ASP A 30 -15.05 7.25 10.29
C ASP A 30 -15.70 6.58 9.07
N GLU A 31 -15.68 7.25 7.91
CA GLU A 31 -16.12 6.70 6.62
C GLU A 31 -15.07 5.79 5.94
N TYR A 32 -13.81 5.82 6.38
CA TYR A 32 -12.76 5.06 5.73
C TYR A 32 -12.78 3.56 6.04
N ASN A 33 -12.75 2.75 4.98
CA ASN A 33 -12.58 1.30 5.02
C ASN A 33 -11.38 0.84 4.18
N TRP A 34 -10.31 0.39 4.84
CA TRP A 34 -9.09 -0.02 4.17
C TRP A 34 -9.28 -1.25 3.27
N VAL A 35 -10.23 -2.14 3.58
CA VAL A 35 -10.54 -3.34 2.78
C VAL A 35 -11.09 -2.93 1.41
N ASP A 36 -11.98 -1.95 1.40
CA ASP A 36 -12.59 -1.43 0.18
C ASP A 36 -11.60 -0.52 -0.59
N ALA A 37 -10.69 0.16 0.12
CA ALA A 37 -9.63 0.96 -0.49
C ALA A 37 -8.53 0.12 -1.15
N TYR A 38 -8.17 -1.02 -0.56
CA TYR A 38 -7.02 -1.83 -1.00
C TYR A 38 -7.19 -2.39 -2.43
N ILE A 39 -8.42 -2.59 -2.89
CA ILE A 39 -8.71 -3.11 -4.25
C ILE A 39 -8.24 -2.17 -5.38
N TYR A 40 -8.01 -0.88 -5.07
CA TYR A 40 -7.49 0.10 -6.02
C TYR A 40 -5.97 0.02 -6.19
N THR A 41 -5.31 -0.88 -5.45
CA THR A 41 -3.87 -1.15 -5.58
C THR A 41 -3.61 -2.31 -6.55
N ASP A 42 -2.34 -2.58 -6.86
CA ASP A 42 -1.94 -3.79 -7.62
C ASP A 42 -2.19 -5.01 -6.72
N ILE A 43 -3.38 -5.64 -6.80
CA ILE A 43 -3.81 -6.83 -6.03
C ILE A 43 -3.00 -8.05 -6.49
N LYS A 44 -1.68 -7.98 -6.40
CA LYS A 44 -0.83 -9.15 -6.42
C LYS A 44 -0.76 -9.64 -4.98
N ILE A 45 -1.56 -10.65 -4.68
CA ILE A 45 -1.45 -11.46 -3.45
C ILE A 45 -0.23 -12.39 -3.59
N ARG A 46 0.93 -11.81 -3.91
CA ARG A 46 2.24 -12.44 -3.96
C ARG A 46 3.19 -11.42 -3.38
N ASP A 47 4.17 -11.88 -2.62
CA ASP A 47 5.24 -11.04 -2.11
C ASP A 47 5.79 -10.15 -3.24
N SER A 48 5.58 -8.84 -3.12
CA SER A 48 6.09 -7.90 -4.10
C SER A 48 7.61 -7.88 -3.99
N ARG A 49 8.29 -8.44 -4.99
CA ARG A 49 9.77 -8.41 -5.11
C ARG A 49 10.37 -6.98 -5.06
N LYS A 50 9.55 -5.94 -5.16
CA LYS A 50 9.96 -4.52 -5.12
C LYS A 50 9.03 -3.71 -4.23
N THR A 51 9.55 -3.29 -3.08
CA THR A 51 9.03 -2.25 -2.20
C THR A 51 9.41 -0.86 -2.72
N PHE A 52 8.83 0.20 -2.15
CA PHE A 52 9.25 1.57 -2.50
C PHE A 52 10.43 2.07 -1.63
N LEU A 53 10.77 1.33 -0.56
CA LEU A 53 12.02 1.48 0.19
C LEU A 53 13.03 0.39 -0.19
N THR A 54 14.32 0.72 -0.17
CA THR A 54 15.42 -0.23 -0.34
C THR A 54 15.66 -1.02 0.95
N GLU A 55 15.94 -2.32 0.83
CA GLU A 55 16.22 -3.22 1.95
C GLU A 55 17.72 -3.19 2.25
N THR A 56 18.21 -2.11 2.89
CA THR A 56 19.64 -1.94 3.22
C THR A 56 19.83 -1.31 4.60
N ASP A 57 21.07 -1.37 5.11
CA ASP A 57 21.46 -0.88 6.43
C ASP A 57 21.19 0.64 6.57
N LYS A 58 20.36 1.01 7.56
CA LYS A 58 20.02 2.42 7.88
C LYS A 58 21.25 3.27 8.20
N ASN A 59 22.36 2.64 8.60
CA ASN A 59 23.60 3.34 8.92
C ASN A 59 24.39 3.74 7.66
N ASP A 60 24.10 3.15 6.50
CA ASP A 60 24.70 3.57 5.22
C ASP A 60 24.22 4.98 4.85
N TRP A 61 25.16 5.89 4.58
CA TRP A 61 24.84 7.26 4.18
C TRP A 61 24.10 7.31 2.83
N ARG A 62 24.32 6.31 1.95
CA ARG A 62 23.60 6.19 0.67
C ARG A 62 22.12 5.95 0.90
N TYR A 63 21.78 5.13 1.90
CA TYR A 63 20.39 4.87 2.28
C TYR A 63 19.70 6.14 2.78
N ARG A 64 20.34 6.90 3.67
CA ARG A 64 19.78 8.18 4.15
C ARG A 64 19.52 9.15 3.00
N LYS A 65 20.48 9.26 2.07
CA LYS A 65 20.33 10.11 0.87
C LYS A 65 19.20 9.65 -0.05
N GLU A 66 19.04 8.35 -0.26
CA GLU A 66 17.94 7.77 -1.06
C GLU A 66 16.58 8.05 -0.41
N GLU A 67 16.51 7.87 0.91
CA GLU A 67 15.31 8.12 1.71
C GLU A 67 14.92 9.60 1.66
N ASP A 68 15.86 10.52 1.89
CA ASP A 68 15.62 11.97 1.79
C ASP A 68 15.14 12.36 0.38
N THR A 69 15.74 11.76 -0.64
CA THR A 69 15.33 11.96 -2.03
C THR A 69 13.89 11.46 -2.24
N LEU A 70 13.52 10.33 -1.66
CA LEU A 70 12.16 9.80 -1.74
C LEU A 70 11.15 10.64 -0.95
N ARG A 71 11.49 11.12 0.25
CA ARG A 71 10.67 12.04 1.05
C ARG A 71 10.35 13.30 0.26
N ASN A 72 11.37 13.93 -0.31
CA ASN A 72 11.21 15.12 -1.15
C ASN A 72 10.31 14.85 -2.36
N LYS A 73 10.47 13.68 -2.98
CA LYS A 73 9.62 13.25 -4.10
C LYS A 73 8.16 13.05 -3.68
N ILE A 74 7.91 12.41 -2.55
CA ILE A 74 6.56 12.23 -2.00
C ILE A 74 5.92 13.61 -1.77
N LYS A 75 6.62 14.52 -1.06
CA LYS A 75 6.14 15.89 -0.81
C LYS A 75 5.81 16.64 -2.09
N GLN A 76 6.68 16.58 -3.10
CA GLN A 76 6.43 17.22 -4.41
C GLN A 76 5.19 16.67 -5.10
N ARG A 77 5.01 15.34 -5.12
CA ARG A 77 3.82 14.70 -5.73
C ARG A 77 2.54 15.07 -4.99
N ILE A 78 2.57 15.08 -3.65
CA ILE A 78 1.44 15.51 -2.80
C ILE A 78 1.10 17.00 -3.02
N LYS A 79 2.10 17.87 -3.14
CA LYS A 79 1.89 19.30 -3.47
C LYS A 79 1.22 19.50 -4.83
N ARG A 80 1.56 18.70 -5.84
CA ARG A 80 0.84 18.70 -7.15
C ARG A 80 -0.61 18.24 -7.01
N LEU A 81 -0.89 17.41 -6.03
CA LEU A 81 -2.24 17.06 -5.58
C LEU A 81 -2.85 18.11 -4.62
N LYS A 82 -2.38 19.37 -4.67
CA LYS A 82 -2.97 20.54 -3.99
C LYS A 82 -3.37 20.25 -2.54
N THR A 83 -2.47 19.65 -1.79
CA THR A 83 -2.64 19.45 -0.34
C THR A 83 -2.86 20.77 0.39
N ASP A 84 -3.65 20.72 1.46
CA ASP A 84 -3.87 21.79 2.45
C ASP A 84 -3.02 21.62 3.73
N HIS A 85 -2.10 20.64 3.71
CA HIS A 85 -1.15 20.38 4.78
C HIS A 85 0.16 21.19 4.66
N THR A 86 0.77 21.48 5.81
CA THR A 86 2.12 22.06 5.87
C THR A 86 3.19 20.98 5.65
N ASP A 87 4.43 21.39 5.38
CA ASP A 87 5.52 20.43 5.18
C ASP A 87 5.80 19.61 6.45
N GLU A 88 5.63 20.18 7.63
CA GLU A 88 5.79 19.49 8.91
C GLU A 88 4.71 18.42 9.14
N GLU A 89 3.45 18.73 8.76
CA GLU A 89 2.35 17.75 8.83
C GLU A 89 2.60 16.59 7.85
N LEU A 90 3.07 16.90 6.64
CA LEU A 90 3.44 15.89 5.65
C LEU A 90 4.61 15.04 6.11
N ASP A 91 5.63 15.63 6.75
CA ASP A 91 6.80 14.89 7.23
C ASP A 91 6.40 13.86 8.28
N LYS A 92 5.48 14.20 9.20
CA LYS A 92 4.93 13.24 10.16
C LYS A 92 4.19 12.08 9.48
N ASP A 93 3.32 12.39 8.51
CA ASP A 93 2.60 11.34 7.78
C ASP A 93 3.56 10.45 6.97
N ILE A 94 4.65 11.01 6.44
CA ILE A 94 5.69 10.28 5.69
C ILE A 94 6.52 9.40 6.64
N ASP A 95 6.79 9.85 7.86
CA ASP A 95 7.44 9.04 8.89
C ASP A 95 6.62 7.80 9.23
N ASP A 96 5.31 7.97 9.47
CA ASP A 96 4.40 6.85 9.73
C ASP A 96 4.32 5.89 8.53
N LEU A 97 4.27 6.43 7.30
CA LEU A 97 4.31 5.66 6.07
C LEU A 97 5.58 4.80 5.96
N PHE A 98 6.75 5.38 6.27
CA PHE A 98 8.03 4.67 6.19
C PHE A 98 8.21 3.68 7.33
N ALA A 99 7.71 4.00 8.52
CA ALA A 99 7.69 3.07 9.64
C ALA A 99 6.87 1.81 9.29
N LEU A 100 5.69 1.98 8.69
CA LEU A 100 4.86 0.85 8.25
C LEU A 100 5.55 0.01 7.17
N GLU A 101 6.09 0.63 6.11
CA GLU A 101 6.78 -0.11 5.04
C GLU A 101 8.00 -0.89 5.58
N ARG A 102 8.74 -0.34 6.54
CA ARG A 102 9.84 -1.05 7.20
C ARG A 102 9.35 -2.24 8.03
N SER A 103 8.25 -2.11 8.74
CA SER A 103 7.65 -3.24 9.46
C SER A 103 7.22 -4.34 8.50
N ILE A 104 6.64 -3.99 7.35
CA ILE A 104 6.29 -4.95 6.29
C ILE A 104 7.54 -5.65 5.73
N LEU A 105 8.61 -4.89 5.48
CA LEU A 105 9.90 -5.43 5.00
C LEU A 105 10.53 -6.39 6.02
N ASN A 106 10.52 -6.04 7.30
CA ASN A 106 11.04 -6.91 8.35
C ASN A 106 10.23 -8.22 8.44
N LEU A 107 8.90 -8.15 8.38
CA LEU A 107 8.05 -9.35 8.37
C LEU A 107 8.36 -10.27 7.19
N LYS A 108 8.61 -9.68 6.00
CA LYS A 108 9.03 -10.43 4.83
C LYS A 108 10.39 -11.10 5.05
N LYS A 109 11.35 -10.36 5.59
CA LYS A 109 12.69 -10.87 5.92
C LYS A 109 12.60 -12.06 6.89
N ASP A 110 11.81 -11.92 7.95
CA ASP A 110 11.60 -12.99 8.93
C ASP A 110 10.94 -14.22 8.29
N GLY A 111 9.99 -14.00 7.38
CA GLY A 111 9.36 -15.08 6.61
C GLY A 111 10.30 -15.85 5.69
N TYR A 112 11.42 -15.27 5.22
CA TYR A 112 12.42 -16.02 4.44
C TYR A 112 13.20 -17.05 5.28
N PHE A 113 13.27 -16.85 6.60
CA PHE A 113 13.97 -17.75 7.52
C PHE A 113 13.03 -18.73 8.23
N TYR A 114 11.74 -18.73 7.85
CA TYR A 114 10.76 -19.62 8.42
C TYR A 114 10.90 -21.04 7.86
N GLU A 115 11.00 -22.05 8.73
CA GLU A 115 11.22 -23.46 8.35
C GLU A 115 9.92 -24.23 8.02
N GLY A 116 8.79 -23.55 7.83
CA GLY A 116 7.52 -24.17 7.47
C GLY A 116 7.29 -24.33 5.96
N PRO A 117 6.09 -24.74 5.54
CA PRO A 117 5.78 -24.93 4.13
C PRO A 117 5.80 -23.60 3.37
N ASP A 118 6.48 -23.60 2.21
CA ASP A 118 6.50 -22.45 1.29
C ASP A 118 5.11 -22.12 0.73
N GLU A 119 4.27 -23.15 0.58
CA GLU A 119 2.95 -23.08 -0.01
C GLU A 119 1.97 -24.06 0.68
N ILE A 120 0.75 -23.60 0.91
CA ILE A 120 -0.36 -24.39 1.43
C ILE A 120 -1.58 -24.19 0.53
N ASN A 121 -2.27 -25.27 0.18
CA ASN A 121 -3.60 -25.20 -0.43
C ASN A 121 -4.64 -25.27 0.67
N THR A 122 -5.57 -24.32 0.69
CA THR A 122 -6.63 -24.24 1.71
C THR A 122 -7.89 -23.62 1.08
N THR A 123 -9.03 -23.70 1.76
CA THR A 123 -10.25 -22.98 1.37
C THR A 123 -10.26 -21.56 1.92
N LEU A 124 -11.11 -20.68 1.37
CA LEU A 124 -11.31 -19.34 1.95
C LEU A 124 -11.89 -19.38 3.36
N GLU A 125 -12.73 -20.37 3.66
CA GLU A 125 -13.27 -20.60 5.01
C GLU A 125 -12.16 -20.88 6.02
N GLU A 126 -11.34 -21.89 5.75
CA GLU A 126 -10.20 -22.26 6.59
C GLU A 126 -9.18 -21.10 6.72
N LEU A 127 -8.92 -20.37 5.64
CA LEU A 127 -8.02 -19.21 5.66
C LEU A 127 -8.53 -18.10 6.59
N GLU A 128 -9.83 -17.80 6.58
CA GLU A 128 -10.40 -16.81 7.49
C GLU A 128 -10.43 -17.28 8.95
N GLU A 129 -10.62 -18.58 9.18
CA GLU A 129 -10.56 -19.16 10.53
C GLU A 129 -9.14 -19.14 11.10
N GLU A 130 -8.13 -19.47 10.29
CA GLU A 130 -6.73 -19.52 10.71
C GLU A 130 -6.10 -18.11 10.83
N TYR A 131 -6.53 -17.16 9.98
CA TYR A 131 -5.98 -15.81 9.92
C TYR A 131 -7.08 -14.72 10.03
N PRO A 132 -7.80 -14.64 11.17
CA PRO A 132 -9.02 -13.85 11.33
C PRO A 132 -8.78 -12.33 11.34
N ASN A 133 -7.53 -11.90 11.44
CA ASN A 133 -7.15 -10.49 11.45
C ASN A 133 -7.34 -9.81 10.09
N VAL A 134 -7.56 -10.57 9.02
CA VAL A 134 -7.80 -10.04 7.67
C VAL A 134 -9.09 -10.65 7.13
N PRO A 135 -10.05 -9.84 6.65
CA PRO A 135 -11.30 -10.35 6.08
C PRO A 135 -11.06 -10.83 4.63
N TRP A 136 -10.39 -11.97 4.48
CA TRP A 136 -9.92 -12.51 3.20
C TRP A 136 -11.04 -12.72 2.20
N LEU A 137 -12.17 -13.32 2.62
CA LEU A 137 -13.32 -13.54 1.75
C LEU A 137 -13.83 -12.20 1.23
N LYS A 138 -13.92 -11.18 2.08
CA LYS A 138 -14.37 -9.84 1.66
C LYS A 138 -13.40 -9.22 0.65
N ILE A 139 -12.08 -9.25 0.93
CA ILE A 139 -11.06 -8.69 0.03
C ILE A 139 -11.12 -9.35 -1.35
N ILE A 140 -11.13 -10.69 -1.37
CA ILE A 140 -11.10 -11.46 -2.61
C ILE A 140 -12.42 -11.30 -3.36
N SER A 141 -13.57 -11.38 -2.67
CA SER A 141 -14.88 -11.11 -3.27
C SER A 141 -14.95 -9.72 -3.89
N ASN A 142 -14.47 -8.69 -3.18
CA ASN A 142 -14.46 -7.32 -3.70
C ASN A 142 -13.58 -7.18 -4.95
N ALA A 143 -12.44 -7.88 -5.00
CA ALA A 143 -11.56 -7.87 -6.16
C ALA A 143 -12.23 -8.52 -7.39
N PHE A 144 -12.83 -9.70 -7.22
CA PHE A 144 -13.45 -10.45 -8.32
C PHE A 144 -14.80 -9.88 -8.78
N ARG A 145 -15.52 -9.17 -7.91
CA ARG A 145 -16.71 -8.39 -8.31
C ARG A 145 -16.44 -7.34 -9.36
N THR A 146 -15.20 -6.85 -9.49
CA THR A 146 -14.84 -5.89 -10.55
C THR A 146 -14.96 -6.46 -11.96
N VAL A 147 -15.07 -7.80 -12.07
CA VAL A 147 -15.25 -8.54 -13.32
C VAL A 147 -16.46 -9.49 -13.25
N ASP A 148 -17.45 -9.15 -12.41
CA ASP A 148 -18.72 -9.89 -12.26
C ASP A 148 -18.55 -11.38 -11.89
N ILE A 149 -17.54 -11.70 -11.09
CA ILE A 149 -17.32 -13.04 -10.54
C ILE A 149 -17.66 -13.06 -9.06
N ASP A 150 -18.56 -13.97 -8.67
CA ASP A 150 -18.89 -14.26 -7.28
C ASP A 150 -17.90 -15.27 -6.70
N ILE A 151 -17.46 -15.00 -5.46
CA ILE A 151 -16.51 -15.82 -4.71
C ILE A 151 -17.20 -16.37 -3.47
N TYR A 152 -17.01 -17.67 -3.21
CA TYR A 152 -17.64 -18.38 -2.11
C TYR A 152 -16.60 -18.94 -1.14
N LYS A 153 -17.05 -19.28 0.07
CA LYS A 153 -16.20 -19.77 1.17
C LYS A 153 -15.41 -21.05 0.86
N ASN A 154 -15.97 -21.92 0.02
CA ASN A 154 -15.37 -23.20 -0.36
C ASN A 154 -14.34 -23.08 -1.51
N GLU A 155 -14.12 -21.89 -2.05
CA GLU A 155 -13.11 -21.66 -3.08
C GLU A 155 -11.71 -22.00 -2.55
N THR A 156 -10.93 -22.73 -3.34
CA THR A 156 -9.55 -23.08 -2.99
C THR A 156 -8.61 -21.94 -3.34
N VAL A 157 -7.73 -21.60 -2.40
CA VAL A 157 -6.67 -20.62 -2.56
C VAL A 157 -5.31 -21.24 -2.27
N ILE A 158 -4.31 -20.70 -2.96
CA ILE A 158 -2.91 -21.07 -2.78
C ILE A 158 -2.24 -20.02 -1.91
N LEU A 159 -1.96 -20.39 -0.67
CA LEU A 159 -1.27 -19.56 0.31
C LEU A 159 0.24 -19.68 0.14
N LYS A 160 0.90 -18.62 -0.32
CA LYS A 160 2.37 -18.53 -0.34
C LYS A 160 2.86 -17.77 0.89
N ASN A 161 3.87 -18.32 1.58
CA ASN A 161 4.42 -17.76 2.82
C ASN A 161 3.34 -17.54 3.92
N PRO A 162 2.82 -18.63 4.53
CA PRO A 162 1.82 -18.56 5.60
C PRO A 162 2.22 -17.66 6.77
N TYR A 163 3.51 -17.71 7.16
CA TYR A 163 4.07 -16.89 8.23
C TYR A 163 3.82 -15.39 7.99
N TYR A 164 4.08 -14.90 6.76
CA TYR A 164 3.87 -13.50 6.42
C TYR A 164 2.39 -13.10 6.51
N LEU A 165 1.46 -13.94 6.02
CA LEU A 165 0.02 -13.62 6.04
C LEU A 165 -0.57 -13.55 7.46
N GLN A 166 -0.09 -14.38 8.38
CA GLN A 166 -0.52 -14.29 9.77
C GLN A 166 -0.15 -12.94 10.39
N ARG A 167 1.11 -12.55 10.21
CA ARG A 167 1.71 -11.41 10.89
C ARG A 167 1.33 -10.07 10.27
N ILE A 168 1.07 -10.04 8.96
CA ILE A 168 0.63 -8.82 8.29
C ILE A 168 -0.76 -8.37 8.77
N GLY A 169 -1.66 -9.31 9.08
CA GLY A 169 -2.97 -8.99 9.65
C GLY A 169 -2.87 -8.29 11.00
N GLU A 170 -2.04 -8.82 11.89
CA GLU A 170 -1.74 -8.19 13.19
C GLU A 170 -1.12 -6.80 13.01
N LEU A 171 -0.14 -6.67 12.11
CA LEU A 171 0.54 -5.41 11.83
C LEU A 171 -0.44 -4.33 11.33
N ILE A 172 -1.29 -4.66 10.37
CA ILE A 172 -2.25 -3.74 9.75
C ILE A 172 -3.30 -3.29 10.77
N ASN A 173 -3.85 -4.22 11.57
CA ASN A 173 -4.89 -3.89 12.56
C ASN A 173 -4.36 -3.00 13.71
N ASN A 174 -3.06 -2.97 13.94
CA ASN A 174 -2.42 -2.10 14.91
C ASN A 174 -2.11 -0.69 14.38
N GLN A 175 -2.37 -0.40 13.10
CA GLN A 175 -2.15 0.92 12.52
C GLN A 175 -3.37 1.82 12.68
N THR A 176 -3.14 3.14 12.68
CA THR A 176 -4.25 4.09 12.59
C THR A 176 -4.87 4.04 11.19
N LYS A 177 -6.17 4.35 11.09
CA LYS A 177 -6.85 4.49 9.79
C LYS A 177 -6.14 5.50 8.88
N ARG A 178 -5.61 6.60 9.43
CA ARG A 178 -4.84 7.62 8.68
C ARG A 178 -3.57 7.02 8.09
N THR A 179 -2.81 6.25 8.87
CA THR A 179 -1.59 5.57 8.41
C THR A 179 -1.91 4.59 7.27
N LEU A 180 -2.97 3.79 7.40
CA LEU A 180 -3.39 2.84 6.36
C LEU A 180 -3.87 3.55 5.08
N ALA A 181 -4.66 4.61 5.23
CA ALA A 181 -5.13 5.42 4.10
C ALA A 181 -3.97 6.12 3.38
N ASN A 182 -3.00 6.64 4.13
CA ASN A 182 -1.79 7.22 3.56
C ASN A 182 -0.93 6.17 2.83
N TYR A 183 -0.79 4.98 3.41
CA TYR A 183 -0.08 3.88 2.79
C TYR A 183 -0.72 3.44 1.48
N ILE A 184 -2.03 3.17 1.48
CA ILE A 184 -2.77 2.77 0.27
C ILE A 184 -2.76 3.90 -0.77
N GLY A 185 -3.01 5.14 -0.37
CA GLY A 185 -2.95 6.30 -1.25
C GLY A 185 -1.58 6.47 -1.91
N TRP A 186 -0.50 6.31 -1.14
CA TRP A 186 0.85 6.34 -1.70
C TRP A 186 1.10 5.18 -2.68
N LYS A 187 0.61 3.96 -2.39
CA LYS A 187 0.73 2.82 -3.33
C LYS A 187 0.02 3.10 -4.66
N ILE A 188 -1.15 3.73 -4.63
CA ILE A 188 -1.88 4.17 -5.83
C ILE A 188 -1.04 5.20 -6.61
N ILE A 189 -0.50 6.23 -5.95
CA ILE A 189 0.36 7.24 -6.59
C ILE A 189 1.62 6.60 -7.18
N TYR A 190 2.26 5.71 -6.43
CA TYR A 190 3.51 5.05 -6.80
C TYR A 190 3.33 4.10 -8.00
N LYS A 191 2.18 3.43 -8.14
CA LYS A 191 1.92 2.47 -9.22
C LYS A 191 1.19 3.08 -10.43
N PHE A 192 0.06 3.74 -10.18
CA PHE A 192 -0.78 4.34 -11.21
C PHE A 192 -0.30 5.74 -11.57
N GLY A 193 -0.14 6.62 -10.57
CA GLY A 193 0.28 8.01 -10.79
C GLY A 193 1.60 8.11 -11.54
N ALA A 194 2.57 7.28 -11.17
CA ALA A 194 3.87 7.19 -11.83
C ALA A 194 3.81 6.73 -13.30
N LYS A 195 2.70 6.15 -13.78
CA LYS A 195 2.51 5.78 -15.19
C LYS A 195 1.65 6.80 -15.94
N ALA A 196 0.66 7.38 -15.26
CA ALA A 196 -0.29 8.30 -15.86
C ALA A 196 0.31 9.70 -16.07
N ILE A 197 1.20 10.16 -15.18
CA ILE A 197 1.71 11.53 -15.13
C ILE A 197 3.17 11.56 -15.62
N TYR A 198 3.44 12.30 -16.69
CA TYR A 198 4.76 12.36 -17.33
C TYR A 198 5.83 12.97 -16.43
N GLU A 199 5.52 14.05 -15.69
CA GLU A 199 6.44 14.58 -14.70
C GLU A 199 6.85 13.56 -13.63
N PHE A 200 5.91 12.71 -13.19
CA PHE A 200 6.21 11.67 -12.21
C PHE A 200 7.16 10.63 -12.82
N GLN A 201 6.96 10.27 -14.09
CA GLN A 201 7.86 9.39 -14.86
C GLN A 201 9.27 9.99 -14.97
N LYS A 202 9.37 11.28 -15.30
CA LYS A 202 10.65 11.98 -15.41
C LYS A 202 11.44 11.92 -14.11
N GLN A 203 10.78 12.16 -12.97
CA GLN A 203 11.37 11.99 -11.63
C GLN A 203 11.77 10.54 -11.29
N ASP A 204 11.23 9.54 -11.98
CA ASP A 204 11.62 8.13 -11.83
C ASP A 204 12.86 7.79 -12.70
N ILE A 205 13.04 8.48 -13.84
CA ILE A 205 14.14 8.25 -14.80
C ILE A 205 15.41 9.04 -14.44
N GLU A 206 15.29 10.25 -13.91
CA GLU A 206 16.45 11.09 -13.52
C GLU A 206 17.24 10.53 -12.31
N LYS A 207 16.90 9.33 -11.84
CA LYS A 207 17.65 8.55 -10.84
C LYS A 207 18.61 7.51 -11.45
N THR A 208 18.76 7.46 -12.78
CA THR A 208 19.80 6.70 -13.50
C THR A 208 20.89 7.65 -13.99
#